data_AF-A0A2N0NZW0-F1
#
_entry.id   AF-A0A2N0NZW0-F1
#
_cell.length_a   1.000
_cell.length_b   1.000
_cell.length_c   1.000
_cell.angle_alpha   90.00
_cell.angle_beta   90.00
_cell.angle_gamma   90.00
#
_symmetry.space_group_name_H-M   'P 1'
#
loop_
_entity.id
_entity.type
_entity.pdbx_description
1 polymer ?
#
loop_
_entity_poly.entity_id
_entity_poly.type
_entity_poly.pdbx_seq_one_letter_code
_entity_poly.pdbx_strand_id
1 'polypeptide(L)'
;MPSNTSYSWYTMLVAQDPANRYAIQRPNGSWMVIDYSAGLRILNLHNEAKAFNFTIKDISIAEDQNHNAGYIFFRHQEAEQSLIPLLPGYVVYTTAGKKRFRLSILESNNQLLFFWEEFGFDFSYTDKKAQGVERLAFHCMLKQYGLESNTTIRTILGLYNPQIIYKLQKLVHEKFPLRYPSIFQRESLENLRNSAKKKEETLLHSLKRGQEEIDNFLCENDSNGNSQNILFGIQVESDGKVLPPKMTQVSMLKNLEYKQTIYSQNRTIKKLKEKVTSINNEGKCH
;
A
#
# COMPACT_ATOMS: atom_id res chain seq x y z
N MET A 1 -41.68 17.73 -13.45
CA MET A 1 -40.55 18.27 -14.24
C MET A 1 -39.27 17.88 -13.50
N PRO A 2 -38.53 16.85 -13.91
CA PRO A 2 -37.26 16.54 -13.26
C PRO A 2 -36.25 17.63 -13.64
N SER A 3 -35.55 18.14 -12.64
CA SER A 3 -34.49 19.13 -12.75
C SER A 3 -33.40 18.61 -13.69
N ASN A 4 -33.21 19.33 -14.79
CA ASN A 4 -32.20 19.05 -15.81
C ASN A 4 -30.81 19.36 -15.21
N THR A 5 -30.31 18.46 -14.35
CA THR A 5 -28.94 18.53 -13.86
C THR A 5 -28.08 18.05 -15.02
N SER A 6 -27.48 19.00 -15.75
CA SER A 6 -26.41 18.71 -16.71
C SER A 6 -25.24 18.15 -15.91
N TYR A 7 -25.23 16.84 -15.68
CA TYR A 7 -24.10 16.15 -15.08
C TYR A 7 -22.92 16.25 -16.04
N SER A 8 -21.82 16.83 -15.56
CA SER A 8 -20.60 16.87 -16.34
C SER A 8 -20.12 15.44 -16.62
N TRP A 9 -19.62 15.19 -17.83
CA TRP A 9 -19.28 13.83 -18.30
C TRP A 9 -18.41 13.01 -17.33
N TYR A 10 -17.49 13.65 -16.61
CA TYR A 10 -16.62 13.00 -15.64
C TYR A 10 -17.38 12.54 -14.39
N THR A 11 -18.41 13.26 -13.95
CA THR A 11 -19.27 12.82 -12.84
C THR A 11 -20.12 11.61 -13.25
N MET A 12 -20.62 11.58 -14.47
CA MET A 12 -21.36 10.43 -15.00
C MET A 12 -20.48 9.18 -15.05
N LEU A 13 -19.24 9.30 -15.56
CA LEU A 13 -18.31 8.17 -15.61
C LEU A 13 -17.94 7.65 -14.22
N VAL A 14 -17.74 8.53 -13.24
CA VAL A 14 -17.47 8.13 -11.86
C VAL A 14 -18.68 7.44 -11.24
N ALA A 15 -19.89 7.95 -11.47
CA ALA A 15 -21.12 7.36 -10.93
C ALA A 15 -21.40 5.94 -11.44
N GLN A 16 -20.88 5.57 -12.63
CA GLN A 16 -21.01 4.22 -13.17
C GLN A 16 -20.17 3.17 -12.40
N ASP A 17 -19.04 3.57 -11.81
CA ASP A 17 -18.20 2.69 -10.98
C ASP A 17 -17.44 3.51 -9.94
N PRO A 18 -18.13 3.98 -8.88
CA PRO A 18 -17.55 4.90 -7.90
C PRO A 18 -16.47 4.25 -7.02
N ALA A 19 -16.39 2.91 -7.00
CA ALA A 19 -15.39 2.19 -6.24
C ALA A 19 -14.01 2.23 -6.93
N ASN A 20 -13.99 2.18 -8.27
CA ASN A 20 -12.75 2.11 -9.04
C ASN A 20 -12.42 3.38 -9.81
N ARG A 21 -13.39 4.28 -10.01
CA ARG A 21 -13.23 5.50 -10.79
C ARG A 21 -13.22 6.75 -9.93
N TYR A 22 -12.35 7.68 -10.26
CA TYR A 22 -12.30 9.00 -9.65
C TYR A 22 -11.86 10.04 -10.65
N ALA A 23 -12.43 11.24 -10.51
CA ALA A 23 -12.12 12.38 -11.35
C ALA A 23 -10.97 13.19 -10.75
N ILE A 24 -10.09 13.69 -11.62
CA ILE A 24 -9.06 14.66 -11.26
C ILE A 24 -9.13 15.84 -12.21
N GLN A 25 -8.80 17.03 -11.69
CA GLN A 25 -8.66 18.22 -12.49
C GLN A 25 -7.20 18.38 -12.94
N ARG A 26 -7.02 18.87 -14.17
CA ARG A 26 -5.73 19.24 -14.75
C ARG A 26 -5.37 20.68 -14.39
N PRO A 27 -4.07 21.05 -14.45
CA PRO A 27 -3.64 22.43 -14.25
C PRO A 27 -4.33 23.43 -15.18
N ASN A 28 -4.74 23.01 -16.38
CA ASN A 28 -5.48 23.83 -17.33
C ASN A 28 -7.01 23.88 -17.07
N GLY A 29 -7.47 23.36 -15.93
CA GLY A 29 -8.88 23.35 -15.52
C GLY A 29 -9.73 22.22 -16.13
N SER A 30 -9.23 21.51 -17.15
CA SER A 30 -9.94 20.38 -17.76
C SER A 30 -9.97 19.16 -16.83
N TRP A 31 -10.98 18.30 -17.00
CA TRP A 31 -11.16 17.12 -16.16
C TRP A 31 -10.71 15.84 -16.86
N MET A 32 -10.37 14.83 -16.07
CA MET A 32 -10.15 13.47 -16.52
C MET A 32 -10.60 12.48 -15.45
N VAL A 33 -10.90 11.25 -15.85
CA VAL A 33 -11.30 10.17 -14.94
C VAL A 33 -10.28 9.05 -15.05
N ILE A 34 -9.78 8.58 -13.91
CA ILE A 34 -8.92 7.41 -13.84
C ILE A 34 -9.76 6.24 -13.38
N ASP A 35 -9.52 5.09 -14.00
CA ASP A 35 -10.26 3.86 -13.80
C ASP A 35 -9.28 2.73 -13.45
N TYR A 36 -9.50 2.12 -12.29
CA TYR A 36 -8.72 0.97 -11.79
C TYR A 36 -9.49 -0.36 -11.83
N SER A 37 -10.67 -0.41 -12.48
CA SER A 37 -11.55 -1.59 -12.51
C SER A 37 -10.87 -2.85 -13.07
N ALA A 38 -9.90 -2.69 -13.98
CA ALA A 38 -9.13 -3.79 -14.54
C ALA A 38 -8.08 -4.38 -13.58
N GLY A 39 -7.82 -3.72 -12.45
CA GLY A 39 -6.78 -4.10 -11.49
C GLY A 39 -5.37 -3.74 -11.98
N LEU A 40 -4.62 -3.02 -11.16
CA LEU A 40 -3.22 -2.67 -11.47
C LEU A 40 -2.32 -3.90 -11.30
N ARG A 41 -1.53 -4.21 -12.34
CA ARG A 41 -0.61 -5.35 -12.33
C ARG A 41 0.84 -4.89 -12.38
N ILE A 42 1.68 -5.51 -11.56
CA ILE A 42 3.13 -5.26 -11.56
C ILE A 42 3.83 -6.40 -12.29
N LEU A 43 4.44 -6.09 -13.43
CA LEU A 43 5.24 -7.02 -14.25
C LEU A 43 6.70 -7.09 -13.81
N ASN A 44 7.43 -8.10 -14.29
CA ASN A 44 8.86 -8.28 -13.98
C ASN A 44 9.74 -7.17 -14.58
N LEU A 45 9.33 -6.57 -15.71
CA LEU A 45 10.04 -5.45 -16.32
C LEU A 45 10.14 -4.22 -15.38
N HIS A 46 9.26 -4.11 -14.38
CA HIS A 46 9.35 -3.03 -13.39
C HIS A 46 10.58 -3.21 -12.50
N ASN A 47 11.06 -4.43 -12.33
CA ASN A 47 12.31 -4.66 -11.64
C ASN A 47 13.53 -4.19 -12.45
N GLU A 48 13.41 -3.84 -13.73
CA GLU A 48 14.53 -3.36 -14.56
C GLU A 48 14.74 -1.84 -14.44
N ALA A 49 13.75 -1.08 -13.94
CA ALA A 49 13.77 0.40 -13.88
C ALA A 49 14.08 1.10 -15.22
N LYS A 50 13.79 0.43 -16.35
CA LYS A 50 14.01 0.98 -17.68
C LYS A 50 12.90 1.95 -18.07
N ALA A 51 13.26 3.20 -18.37
CA ALA A 51 12.33 4.20 -18.85
C ALA A 51 12.25 4.23 -20.39
N PHE A 52 11.10 4.66 -20.91
CA PHE A 52 10.92 4.88 -22.34
C PHE A 52 11.85 5.99 -22.83
N ASN A 53 12.54 5.72 -23.93
CA ASN A 53 13.32 6.70 -24.66
C ASN A 53 12.53 7.20 -25.89
N PHE A 54 12.11 8.47 -25.84
CA PHE A 54 11.36 9.14 -26.91
C PHE A 54 12.25 10.02 -27.82
N THR A 55 13.58 10.01 -27.66
CA THR A 55 14.48 10.83 -28.50
C THR A 55 14.80 10.18 -29.85
N ILE A 56 14.53 8.88 -29.98
CA ILE A 56 14.79 8.10 -31.18
C ILE A 56 13.73 8.43 -32.23
N LYS A 57 14.16 8.88 -33.41
CA LYS A 57 13.24 9.30 -34.48
C LYS A 57 12.66 8.13 -35.26
N ASP A 58 13.41 7.05 -35.39
CA ASP A 58 12.99 5.84 -36.11
C ASP A 58 12.11 4.99 -35.19
N ILE A 59 10.86 4.75 -35.60
CA ILE A 59 9.87 4.03 -34.80
C ILE A 59 10.30 2.58 -34.56
N SER A 60 10.89 1.91 -35.57
CA SER A 60 11.29 0.51 -35.45
C SER A 60 12.41 0.35 -34.43
N ILE A 61 13.42 1.21 -34.51
CA ILE A 61 14.54 1.24 -33.56
C ILE A 61 14.04 1.63 -32.16
N ALA A 62 13.11 2.58 -32.07
CA ALA A 62 12.55 3.00 -30.80
C ALA A 62 11.77 1.86 -30.13
N GLU A 63 10.97 1.09 -30.88
CA GLU A 63 10.22 -0.05 -30.33
C GLU A 63 11.16 -1.10 -29.76
N ASP A 64 12.20 -1.48 -30.51
CA ASP A 64 13.19 -2.46 -30.07
C ASP A 64 13.94 -1.98 -28.82
N GLN A 65 14.40 -0.73 -28.81
CA GLN A 65 15.09 -0.17 -27.66
C GLN A 65 14.18 -0.03 -26.43
N ASN A 66 12.86 0.05 -26.61
CA ASN A 66 11.90 0.19 -25.53
C ASN A 66 11.18 -1.12 -25.15
N HIS A 67 11.60 -2.27 -25.68
CA HIS A 67 10.95 -3.58 -25.47
C HIS A 67 10.61 -3.92 -23.99
N ASN A 68 11.44 -3.49 -23.03
CA ASN A 68 11.24 -3.72 -21.59
C ASN A 68 11.02 -2.42 -20.79
N ALA A 69 10.68 -1.32 -21.45
CA ALA A 69 10.46 -0.06 -20.76
C ALA A 69 9.16 -0.14 -19.92
N GLY A 70 9.28 0.10 -18.61
CA GLY A 70 8.19 0.10 -17.65
C GLY A 70 7.87 1.47 -17.06
N TYR A 71 8.65 2.49 -17.42
CA TYR A 71 8.66 3.77 -16.73
C TYR A 71 8.66 4.94 -17.71
N ILE A 72 8.15 6.08 -17.27
CA ILE A 72 8.44 7.38 -17.89
C ILE A 72 9.27 8.21 -16.93
N PHE A 73 10.16 9.03 -17.51
CA PHE A 73 11.05 9.89 -16.74
C PHE A 73 10.48 11.30 -16.57
N PHE A 74 10.57 11.85 -15.35
CA PHE A 74 10.20 13.21 -15.02
C PHE A 74 11.46 14.05 -14.68
N ARG A 75 11.85 14.98 -15.55
CA ARG A 75 13.17 15.67 -15.52
C ARG A 75 13.43 16.67 -14.37
N HIS A 76 12.65 16.69 -13.29
CA HIS A 76 12.77 17.73 -12.25
C HIS A 76 12.85 17.22 -10.81
N GLN A 77 13.15 15.93 -10.58
CA GLN A 77 13.31 15.37 -9.23
C GLN A 77 14.62 14.56 -9.13
N GLU A 78 14.96 14.12 -7.92
CA GLU A 78 16.02 13.11 -7.73
C GLU A 78 15.74 11.88 -8.61
N ALA A 79 16.79 11.16 -9.03
CA ALA A 79 16.69 10.13 -10.06
C ALA A 79 15.63 9.04 -9.76
N GLU A 80 15.44 8.68 -8.48
CA GLU A 80 14.43 7.70 -8.07
C GLU A 80 13.00 8.25 -8.11
N GLN A 81 12.77 9.47 -7.60
CA GLN A 81 11.44 10.10 -7.61
C GLN A 81 10.96 10.43 -9.04
N SER A 82 11.92 10.61 -9.94
CA SER A 82 11.70 10.91 -11.36
C SER A 82 11.13 9.75 -12.17
N LEU A 83 11.20 8.51 -11.68
CA LEU A 83 10.68 7.33 -12.37
C LEU A 83 9.22 7.08 -11.99
N ILE A 84 8.31 7.27 -12.94
CA ILE A 84 6.89 6.98 -12.77
C ILE A 84 6.57 5.65 -13.47
N PRO A 85 6.11 4.61 -12.73
CA PRO A 85 5.79 3.33 -13.33
C PRO A 85 4.51 3.39 -14.15
N LEU A 86 4.50 2.67 -15.27
CA LEU A 86 3.35 2.47 -16.14
C LEU A 86 2.80 1.06 -15.92
N LEU A 87 1.69 0.95 -15.21
CA LEU A 87 1.15 -0.35 -14.80
C LEU A 87 -0.01 -0.79 -15.72
N PRO A 88 0.00 -2.04 -16.24
CA PRO A 88 -1.16 -2.62 -16.87
C PRO A 88 -2.41 -2.56 -15.97
N GLY A 89 -3.55 -2.32 -16.58
CA GLY A 89 -4.82 -2.07 -15.90
C GLY A 89 -5.04 -0.60 -15.50
N TYR A 90 -4.07 0.28 -15.72
CA TYR A 90 -4.26 1.72 -15.59
C TYR A 90 -5.05 2.25 -16.79
N VAL A 91 -6.26 2.75 -16.55
CA VAL A 91 -7.15 3.29 -17.58
C VAL A 91 -7.48 4.75 -17.29
N VAL A 92 -7.57 5.55 -18.35
CA VAL A 92 -7.86 6.97 -18.29
C VAL A 92 -8.89 7.36 -19.33
N TYR A 93 -9.96 8.01 -18.89
CA TYR A 93 -10.89 8.74 -19.73
C TYR A 93 -10.52 10.21 -19.74
N THR A 94 -10.32 10.76 -20.93
CA THR A 94 -9.81 12.11 -21.05
C THR A 94 -10.25 12.83 -22.32
N THR A 95 -9.97 14.13 -22.34
CA THR A 95 -10.12 15.01 -23.49
C THR A 95 -8.74 15.50 -23.92
N ALA A 96 -8.44 15.43 -25.21
CA ALA A 96 -7.23 16.02 -25.77
C ALA A 96 -7.57 16.72 -27.10
N GLY A 97 -7.15 17.98 -27.24
CA GLY A 97 -7.68 18.85 -28.28
C GLY A 97 -9.21 18.95 -28.18
N LYS A 98 -9.90 18.65 -29.27
CA LYS A 98 -11.37 18.65 -29.36
C LYS A 98 -11.99 17.26 -29.22
N LYS A 99 -11.18 16.23 -28.95
CA LYS A 99 -11.59 14.82 -28.99
C LYS A 99 -11.55 14.17 -27.61
N ARG A 100 -12.31 13.09 -27.48
CA ARG A 100 -12.41 12.25 -26.27
C ARG A 100 -11.71 10.93 -26.49
N PHE A 101 -10.96 10.51 -25.48
CA PHE A 101 -10.15 9.32 -25.52
C PHE A 101 -10.32 8.47 -24.27
N ARG A 102 -10.33 7.16 -24.45
CA ARG A 102 -10.05 6.19 -23.40
C ARG A 102 -8.68 5.58 -23.68
N LEU A 103 -7.77 5.72 -22.73
CA LEU A 103 -6.39 5.26 -22.82
C LEU A 103 -6.18 4.15 -21.80
N SER A 104 -5.63 3.02 -22.23
CA SER A 104 -5.43 1.85 -21.39
C SER A 104 -4.01 1.33 -21.53
N ILE A 105 -3.38 1.03 -20.41
CA ILE A 105 -2.13 0.29 -20.38
C ILE A 105 -2.47 -1.19 -20.23
N LEU A 106 -2.01 -1.99 -21.18
CA LEU A 106 -2.23 -3.42 -21.26
C LEU A 106 -0.90 -4.15 -21.11
N GLU A 107 -1.00 -5.45 -20.87
CA GLU A 107 0.14 -6.37 -20.90
C GLU A 107 -0.05 -7.35 -22.05
N SER A 108 1.02 -7.61 -22.79
CA SER A 108 1.12 -8.79 -23.66
C SER A 108 2.56 -9.29 -23.64
N ASN A 109 2.75 -10.61 -23.47
CA ASN A 109 4.08 -11.24 -23.46
C ASN A 109 5.10 -10.55 -22.53
N ASN A 110 4.67 -10.17 -21.32
CA ASN A 110 5.49 -9.42 -20.36
C ASN A 110 6.04 -8.07 -20.90
N GLN A 111 5.34 -7.46 -21.85
CA GLN A 111 5.57 -6.12 -22.35
C GLN A 111 4.36 -5.23 -22.13
N LEU A 112 4.58 -3.93 -22.06
CA LEU A 112 3.50 -2.95 -22.04
C LEU A 112 2.98 -2.70 -23.46
N LEU A 113 1.66 -2.73 -23.60
CA LEU A 113 0.94 -2.28 -24.78
C LEU A 113 0.02 -1.12 -24.41
N PHE A 114 -0.16 -0.19 -25.33
CA PHE A 114 -0.89 1.04 -25.08
C PHE A 114 -2.06 1.12 -26.03
N PHE A 115 -3.24 0.82 -25.51
CA PHE A 115 -4.47 0.81 -26.27
C PHE A 115 -5.21 2.13 -26.09
N TRP A 116 -5.70 2.68 -27.19
CA TRP A 116 -6.50 3.90 -27.17
C TRP A 116 -7.77 3.72 -27.99
N GLU A 117 -8.85 4.34 -27.53
CA GLU A 117 -10.12 4.47 -28.22
C GLU A 117 -10.48 5.95 -28.32
N GLU A 118 -10.96 6.40 -29.47
CA GLU A 118 -11.37 7.78 -29.73
C GLU A 118 -12.89 7.87 -29.96
N PHE A 119 -13.54 8.86 -29.37
CA PHE A 119 -15.01 8.98 -29.31
C PHE A 119 -15.52 10.31 -29.89
N GLY A 120 -14.67 11.11 -30.54
CA GLY A 120 -15.06 12.42 -31.05
C GLY A 120 -15.50 13.35 -29.92
N PHE A 121 -16.72 13.85 -30.04
CA PHE A 121 -17.37 14.74 -29.08
C PHE A 121 -18.33 14.01 -28.13
N ASP A 122 -18.45 12.67 -28.22
CA ASP A 122 -19.39 11.90 -27.43
C ASP A 122 -19.04 11.93 -25.93
N PHE A 123 -19.89 12.60 -25.14
CA PHE A 123 -19.74 12.72 -23.70
C PHE A 123 -19.99 11.41 -22.95
N SER A 124 -20.66 10.44 -23.57
CA SER A 124 -21.00 9.15 -22.96
C SER A 124 -19.90 8.10 -23.09
N TYR A 125 -18.90 8.33 -23.95
CA TYR A 125 -17.83 7.36 -24.27
C TYR A 125 -18.37 6.00 -24.74
N THR A 126 -19.44 6.02 -25.56
CA THR A 126 -20.08 4.81 -26.09
C THR A 126 -19.85 4.64 -27.58
N ASP A 127 -19.87 5.74 -28.34
CA ASP A 127 -19.78 5.73 -29.80
C ASP A 127 -18.33 5.88 -30.27
N LYS A 128 -17.63 4.74 -30.30
CA LYS A 128 -16.24 4.66 -30.73
C LYS A 128 -16.07 4.99 -32.21
N LYS A 129 -15.17 5.92 -32.52
CA LYS A 129 -14.81 6.37 -33.87
C LYS A 129 -13.53 5.76 -34.40
N ALA A 130 -12.54 5.56 -33.53
CA ALA A 130 -11.28 4.94 -33.90
C ALA A 130 -10.65 4.23 -32.69
N GLN A 131 -9.68 3.37 -32.96
CA GLN A 131 -8.85 2.76 -31.94
C GLN A 131 -7.49 2.37 -32.50
N GLY A 132 -6.53 2.16 -31.61
CA GLY A 132 -5.20 1.66 -31.96
C GLY A 132 -4.49 1.03 -30.76
N VAL A 133 -3.44 0.26 -31.07
CA VAL A 133 -2.54 -0.35 -30.09
C VAL A 133 -1.12 0.06 -30.45
N GLU A 134 -0.35 0.48 -29.45
CA GLU A 134 1.01 0.99 -29.62
C GLU A 134 1.98 0.34 -28.64
N ARG A 135 3.27 0.33 -29.00
CA ARG A 135 4.37 -0.13 -28.14
C ARG A 135 5.20 1.02 -27.58
N LEU A 136 5.11 2.22 -28.16
CA LEU A 136 5.85 3.42 -27.75
C LEU A 136 4.99 4.34 -26.88
N ALA A 137 4.40 3.79 -25.82
CA ALA A 137 3.39 4.51 -25.06
C ALA A 137 2.27 5.02 -25.99
N PHE A 138 1.82 6.26 -25.78
CA PHE A 138 0.83 6.93 -26.64
C PHE A 138 1.50 7.89 -27.64
N HIS A 139 2.79 7.70 -27.94
CA HIS A 139 3.54 8.64 -28.77
C HIS A 139 2.98 8.73 -30.19
N CYS A 140 2.70 7.60 -30.83
CA CYS A 140 2.19 7.58 -32.21
C CYS A 140 0.78 8.18 -32.28
N MET A 141 -0.08 7.91 -31.30
CA MET A 141 -1.40 8.54 -31.20
C MET A 141 -1.29 10.05 -31.08
N LEU A 142 -0.43 10.55 -30.17
CA LEU A 142 -0.24 11.99 -30.01
C LEU A 142 0.21 12.65 -31.32
N LYS A 143 1.07 11.98 -32.09
CA LYS A 143 1.47 12.41 -33.44
C LYS A 143 0.31 12.45 -34.42
N GLN A 144 -0.42 11.34 -34.51
CA GLN A 144 -1.54 11.16 -35.44
C GLN A 144 -2.62 12.25 -35.27
N TYR A 145 -2.88 12.66 -34.03
CA TYR A 145 -3.87 13.68 -33.71
C TYR A 145 -3.30 15.10 -33.59
N GLY A 146 -2.01 15.32 -33.89
CA GLY A 146 -1.37 16.64 -33.84
C GLY A 146 -1.29 17.23 -32.43
N LEU A 147 -1.16 16.39 -31.41
CA LEU A 147 -1.21 16.76 -29.99
C LEU A 147 0.17 16.94 -29.34
N GLU A 148 1.26 16.61 -30.05
CA GLU A 148 2.63 16.53 -29.52
C GLU A 148 3.17 17.83 -28.92
N SER A 149 2.74 18.99 -29.44
CA SER A 149 3.21 20.31 -29.00
C SER A 149 2.68 20.72 -27.63
N ASN A 150 1.49 20.24 -27.26
CA ASN A 150 0.75 20.71 -26.09
C ASN A 150 0.48 19.60 -25.07
N THR A 151 0.73 18.34 -25.43
CA THR A 151 0.38 17.18 -24.62
C THR A 151 1.55 16.20 -24.54
N THR A 152 1.90 15.82 -23.32
CA THR A 152 2.89 14.77 -23.05
C THR A 152 2.16 13.50 -22.59
N ILE A 153 2.80 12.34 -22.70
CA ILE A 153 2.27 11.08 -22.15
C ILE A 153 1.96 11.22 -20.66
N ARG A 154 2.80 11.96 -19.93
CA ARG A 154 2.57 12.28 -18.52
C ARG A 154 1.26 13.04 -18.30
N THR A 155 1.02 14.10 -19.08
CA THR A 155 -0.17 14.95 -18.89
C THR A 155 -1.44 14.26 -19.37
N ILE A 156 -1.37 13.48 -20.45
CA ILE A 156 -2.55 12.78 -20.96
C ILE A 156 -3.01 11.65 -20.02
N LEU A 157 -2.07 11.02 -19.31
CA LEU A 157 -2.34 9.96 -18.32
C LEU A 157 -2.59 10.46 -16.90
N GLY A 158 -2.49 11.77 -16.64
CA GLY A 158 -2.73 12.30 -15.29
C GLY A 158 -1.57 12.08 -14.32
N LEU A 159 -0.40 11.68 -14.84
CA LEU A 159 0.80 11.34 -14.07
C LEU A 159 1.60 12.59 -13.64
N TYR A 160 0.88 13.66 -13.30
CA TYR A 160 1.40 14.85 -12.63
C TYR A 160 0.86 14.98 -11.20
N ASN A 161 -0.20 14.23 -10.86
CA ASN A 161 -0.78 14.23 -9.53
C ASN A 161 0.11 13.40 -8.57
N PRO A 162 0.63 14.00 -7.49
CA PRO A 162 1.52 13.31 -6.56
C PRO A 162 0.90 12.07 -5.90
N GLN A 163 -0.41 12.09 -5.61
CA GLN A 163 -1.09 10.95 -4.96
C GLN A 163 -1.16 9.73 -5.88
N ILE A 164 -1.34 9.98 -7.17
CA ILE A 164 -1.37 8.91 -8.19
C ILE A 164 0.01 8.32 -8.33
N ILE A 165 1.03 9.19 -8.49
CA ILE A 165 2.42 8.75 -8.62
C ILE A 165 2.83 7.92 -7.39
N TYR A 166 2.57 8.42 -6.19
CA TYR A 166 2.85 7.72 -4.93
C TYR A 166 2.16 6.35 -4.88
N LYS A 167 0.87 6.26 -5.24
CA LYS A 167 0.13 4.99 -5.28
C LYS A 167 0.80 3.98 -6.21
N LEU A 168 1.16 4.40 -7.43
CA LEU A 168 1.78 3.50 -8.41
C LEU A 168 3.19 3.08 -7.98
N GLN A 169 3.99 4.00 -7.43
CA GLN A 169 5.33 3.71 -6.90
C GLN A 169 5.28 2.75 -5.71
N LYS A 170 4.30 2.93 -4.80
CA LYS A 170 4.10 2.05 -3.64
C LYS A 170 3.80 0.62 -4.06
N LEU A 171 2.92 0.42 -5.04
CA LEU A 171 2.60 -0.91 -5.58
C LEU A 171 3.84 -1.62 -6.14
N VAL A 172 4.69 -0.89 -6.85
CA VAL A 172 5.96 -1.44 -7.35
C VAL A 172 6.91 -1.77 -6.19
N HIS A 173 7.03 -0.89 -5.19
CA HIS A 173 7.88 -1.12 -4.01
C HIS A 173 7.43 -2.35 -3.21
N GLU A 174 6.13 -2.55 -3.03
CA GLU A 174 5.55 -3.71 -2.32
C GLU A 174 5.96 -5.04 -2.98
N LYS A 175 6.05 -5.09 -4.32
CA LYS A 175 6.53 -6.28 -5.04
C LYS A 175 8.06 -6.33 -5.15
N PHE A 176 8.71 -5.19 -5.30
CA PHE A 176 10.17 -5.05 -5.47
C PHE A 176 10.72 -4.03 -4.46
N PRO A 177 11.04 -4.44 -3.21
CA PRO A 177 11.42 -3.51 -2.13
C PRO A 177 12.69 -2.68 -2.40
N LEU A 178 13.53 -3.12 -3.35
CA LEU A 178 14.71 -2.38 -3.80
C LEU A 178 14.36 -1.20 -4.74
N ARG A 179 13.10 -1.08 -5.17
CA ARG A 179 12.61 0.05 -5.97
C ARG A 179 12.05 1.11 -5.05
N TYR A 180 12.48 2.36 -5.21
CA TYR A 180 12.09 3.50 -4.35
C TYR A 180 12.45 3.35 -2.86
N PRO A 181 13.64 2.84 -2.50
CA PRO A 181 14.01 2.64 -1.11
C PRO A 181 14.03 3.95 -0.32
N SER A 182 14.47 5.05 -0.94
CA SER A 182 14.49 6.38 -0.30
C SER A 182 13.10 6.90 0.07
N ILE A 183 12.08 6.58 -0.72
CA ILE A 183 10.70 7.02 -0.54
C ILE A 183 10.03 6.23 0.59
N PHE A 184 10.21 4.91 0.65
CA PHE A 184 9.42 4.02 1.51
C PHE A 184 10.19 3.40 2.70
N GLN A 185 11.53 3.41 2.73
CA GLN A 185 12.28 2.92 3.90
C GLN A 185 12.12 3.83 5.12
N ARG A 186 12.00 5.15 4.93
CA ARG A 186 11.90 6.12 6.04
C ARG A 186 10.61 5.92 6.87
N GLU A 187 9.48 5.61 6.22
CA GLU A 187 8.23 5.25 6.90
C GLU A 187 8.34 3.91 7.64
N SER A 188 9.07 2.93 7.09
CA SER A 188 9.21 1.61 7.73
C SER A 188 10.08 1.65 9.00
N LEU A 189 11.16 2.43 8.99
CA LEU A 189 12.13 2.48 10.10
C LEU A 189 11.56 3.26 11.29
N GLU A 190 10.87 4.38 11.04
CA GLU A 190 10.23 5.15 12.12
C GLU A 190 9.09 4.37 12.78
N ASN A 191 8.26 3.68 11.99
CA ASN A 191 7.19 2.84 12.53
C ASN A 191 7.75 1.67 13.35
N LEU A 192 8.83 1.04 12.88
CA LEU A 192 9.50 -0.02 13.61
C LEU A 192 10.08 0.51 14.94
N ARG A 193 10.77 1.65 14.91
CA ARG A 193 11.36 2.29 16.10
C ARG A 193 10.31 2.71 17.12
N ASN A 194 9.19 3.28 16.67
CA ASN A 194 8.08 3.67 17.52
C ASN A 194 7.39 2.44 18.14
N SER A 195 7.26 1.35 17.39
CA SER A 195 6.72 0.09 17.93
C SER A 195 7.64 -0.56 18.96
N ALA A 196 8.97 -0.48 18.74
CA ALA A 196 9.97 -0.99 19.67
C ALA A 196 9.97 -0.20 20.98
N LYS A 197 9.96 1.15 20.91
CA LYS A 197 9.85 2.01 22.10
C LYS A 197 8.61 1.71 22.94
N LYS A 198 7.43 1.57 22.30
CA LYS A 198 6.19 1.22 23.03
C LYS A 198 6.28 -0.14 23.73
N LYS A 199 6.90 -1.13 23.08
CA LYS A 199 7.13 -2.45 23.69
C LYS A 199 8.11 -2.37 24.86
N GLU A 200 9.17 -1.60 24.73
CA GLU A 200 10.15 -1.35 25.80
C GLU A 200 9.51 -0.66 27.02
N GLU A 201 8.74 0.41 26.81
CA GLU A 201 8.01 1.11 27.88
C GLU A 201 7.02 0.18 28.60
N THR A 202 6.28 -0.64 27.84
CA THR A 202 5.34 -1.62 28.42
C THR A 202 6.06 -2.65 29.28
N LEU A 203 7.23 -3.12 28.84
CA LEU A 203 8.06 -4.04 29.61
C LEU A 203 8.59 -3.40 30.88
N LEU A 204 9.10 -2.17 30.79
CA LEU A 204 9.65 -1.45 31.95
C LEU A 204 8.58 -1.23 33.03
N HIS A 205 7.36 -0.84 32.64
CA HIS A 205 6.24 -0.75 33.57
C HIS A 205 5.85 -2.09 34.19
N SER A 206 5.86 -3.18 33.41
CA SER A 206 5.55 -4.52 33.93
C SER A 206 6.60 -5.01 34.93
N LEU A 207 7.89 -4.71 34.69
CA LEU A 207 8.97 -5.10 35.59
C LEU A 207 8.92 -4.30 36.89
N LYS A 208 8.70 -2.98 36.80
CA LYS A 208 8.56 -2.13 37.98
C LYS A 208 7.41 -2.57 38.88
N ARG A 209 6.26 -2.91 38.29
CA ARG A 209 5.12 -3.47 39.05
C ARG A 209 5.47 -4.79 39.73
N GLY A 210 6.14 -5.70 39.01
CA GLY A 210 6.57 -6.97 39.58
C GLY A 210 7.57 -6.79 40.72
N GLN A 211 8.44 -5.79 40.64
CA GLN A 211 9.33 -5.41 41.74
C GLN A 211 8.55 -4.89 42.95
N GLU A 212 7.62 -3.95 42.75
CA GLU A 212 6.77 -3.41 43.81
C GLU A 212 5.95 -4.51 44.52
N GLU A 213 5.44 -5.50 43.77
CA GLU A 213 4.75 -6.67 44.32
C GLU A 213 5.65 -7.53 45.23
N ILE A 214 6.92 -7.72 44.84
CA ILE A 214 7.91 -8.47 45.64
C ILE A 214 8.32 -7.68 46.88
N ASP A 215 8.59 -6.38 46.73
CA ASP A 215 9.01 -5.51 47.83
C ASP A 215 7.91 -5.43 48.92
N ASN A 216 6.64 -5.31 48.52
CA ASN A 216 5.51 -5.35 49.46
C ASN A 216 5.44 -6.69 50.21
N PHE A 217 5.62 -7.82 49.50
CA PHE A 217 5.62 -9.16 50.10
C PHE A 217 6.73 -9.33 51.14
N LEU A 218 7.93 -8.82 50.88
CA LEU A 218 9.04 -8.90 51.84
C LEU A 218 8.78 -8.03 53.07
N CYS A 219 8.33 -6.78 52.88
CA CYS A 219 8.00 -5.86 53.98
C CYS A 219 6.87 -6.39 54.90
N GLU A 220 5.83 -7.01 54.34
CA GLU A 220 4.73 -7.58 55.12
C GLU A 220 5.20 -8.77 56.00
N ASN A 221 6.16 -9.56 55.51
CA ASN A 221 6.62 -10.76 56.20
C ASN A 221 7.66 -10.49 57.30
N ASP A 222 8.50 -9.46 57.14
CA ASP A 222 9.50 -9.06 58.17
C ASP A 222 8.85 -8.60 59.49
N SER A 223 7.56 -8.25 59.45
CA SER A 223 6.76 -7.82 60.61
C SER A 223 6.37 -8.96 61.56
N ASN A 224 6.42 -10.22 61.09
CA ASN A 224 6.13 -11.42 61.86
C ASN A 224 7.42 -12.24 61.94
N GLY A 225 8.15 -12.13 63.05
CA GLY A 225 9.52 -12.62 63.26
C GLY A 225 9.79 -14.13 63.15
N ASN A 226 9.05 -14.88 62.33
CA ASN A 226 9.31 -16.27 61.97
C ASN A 226 8.73 -16.66 60.59
N SER A 227 8.74 -15.75 59.62
CA SER A 227 8.27 -16.00 58.26
C SER A 227 9.44 -16.45 57.36
N GLN A 228 9.35 -17.66 56.81
CA GLN A 228 10.17 -18.00 55.65
C GLN A 228 9.58 -17.25 54.45
N ASN A 229 10.36 -16.39 53.80
CA ASN A 229 9.95 -15.60 52.63
C ASN A 229 9.74 -16.50 51.39
N ILE A 230 8.75 -17.40 51.44
CA ILE A 230 8.47 -18.38 50.41
C ILE A 230 7.24 -17.93 49.61
N LEU A 231 7.46 -17.62 48.33
CA LEU A 231 6.41 -17.29 47.38
C LEU A 231 6.31 -18.41 46.34
N PHE A 232 5.14 -19.06 46.25
CA PHE A 232 4.91 -20.21 45.35
C PHE A 232 5.93 -21.35 45.51
N GLY A 233 6.41 -21.61 46.73
CA GLY A 233 7.41 -22.67 47.00
C GLY A 233 8.86 -22.27 46.67
N ILE A 234 9.10 -21.00 46.34
CA ILE A 234 10.44 -20.46 46.07
C ILE A 234 10.83 -19.50 47.20
N GLN A 235 12.02 -19.68 47.77
CA GLN A 235 12.58 -18.72 48.71
C GLN A 235 12.98 -17.43 47.98
N VAL A 236 12.47 -16.31 48.46
CA VAL A 236 12.67 -14.97 47.92
C VAL A 236 13.61 -14.20 48.85
N GLU A 237 14.65 -13.61 48.26
CA GLU A 237 15.69 -12.85 48.97
C GLU A 237 15.67 -11.39 48.52
N SER A 238 16.00 -10.46 49.42
CA SER A 238 16.00 -9.01 49.18
C SER A 238 16.98 -8.56 48.10
N ASP A 239 18.13 -9.24 48.01
CA ASP A 239 19.25 -8.77 47.20
C ASP A 239 19.12 -9.21 45.72
N GLY A 240 18.13 -10.05 45.42
CA GLY A 240 17.90 -10.63 44.11
C GLY A 240 19.12 -11.36 43.54
N LYS A 241 19.03 -11.78 42.27
CA LYS A 241 20.20 -12.28 41.53
C LYS A 241 20.56 -11.28 40.43
N VAL A 242 21.80 -10.78 40.47
CA VAL A 242 22.34 -9.96 39.39
C VAL A 242 22.55 -10.84 38.16
N LEU A 243 21.74 -10.62 37.13
CA LEU A 243 21.85 -11.33 35.86
C LEU A 243 22.69 -10.53 34.85
N PRO A 244 23.67 -11.16 34.17
CA PRO A 244 24.35 -10.54 33.05
C PRO A 244 23.36 -10.16 31.94
N PRO A 245 23.60 -9.08 31.16
CA PRO A 245 22.66 -8.59 30.15
C PRO A 245 22.14 -9.65 29.18
N LYS A 246 23.02 -10.58 28.76
CA LYS A 246 22.67 -11.67 27.84
C LYS A 246 21.73 -12.70 28.48
N MET A 247 21.95 -13.04 29.75
CA MET A 247 21.07 -13.93 30.51
C MET A 247 19.71 -13.26 30.74
N THR A 248 19.70 -11.96 31.04
CA THR A 248 18.47 -11.17 31.19
C THR A 248 17.64 -11.19 29.91
N GLN A 249 18.25 -10.95 28.75
CA GLN A 249 17.57 -11.01 27.45
C GLN A 249 16.97 -12.39 27.16
N VAL A 250 17.71 -13.47 27.43
CA VAL A 250 17.21 -14.85 27.25
C VAL A 250 16.01 -15.12 28.16
N SER A 251 16.07 -14.72 29.43
CA SER A 251 14.97 -14.88 30.37
C SER A 251 13.73 -14.06 29.97
N MET A 252 13.92 -12.85 29.44
CA MET A 252 12.83 -12.02 28.92
C MET A 252 12.12 -12.67 27.73
N LEU A 253 12.86 -13.23 26.77
CA LEU A 253 12.28 -13.94 25.62
C LEU A 253 11.45 -15.15 26.07
N LYS A 254 12.01 -15.98 26.96
CA LYS A 254 11.29 -17.13 27.53
C LYS A 254 10.03 -16.71 28.29
N ASN A 255 10.08 -15.61 29.04
CA ASN A 255 8.89 -15.10 29.74
C ASN A 255 7.80 -14.65 28.75
N LEU A 256 8.19 -14.02 27.64
CA LEU A 256 7.26 -13.58 26.61
C LEU A 256 6.57 -14.76 25.93
N GLU A 257 7.33 -15.79 25.55
CA GLU A 257 6.81 -17.05 25.01
C GLU A 257 5.85 -17.74 25.99
N TYR A 258 6.21 -17.75 27.27
CA TYR A 258 5.38 -18.31 28.33
C TYR A 258 4.06 -17.54 28.51
N LYS A 259 4.11 -16.20 28.57
CA LYS A 259 2.90 -15.36 28.64
C LYS A 259 1.99 -15.53 27.43
N GLN A 260 2.56 -15.64 26.23
CA GLN A 260 1.78 -15.92 25.01
C GLN A 260 1.10 -17.29 25.09
N THR A 261 1.82 -18.30 25.59
CA THR A 261 1.28 -19.65 25.79
C THR A 261 0.11 -19.63 26.77
N ILE A 262 0.28 -19.03 27.95
CA ILE A 262 -0.80 -18.86 28.93
C ILE A 262 -2.01 -18.14 28.32
N TYR A 263 -1.77 -17.03 27.62
CA TYR A 263 -2.85 -16.26 27.01
C TYR A 263 -3.65 -17.10 26.00
N SER A 264 -2.95 -17.88 25.16
CA SER A 264 -3.57 -18.78 24.19
C SER A 264 -4.40 -19.89 24.85
N GLN A 265 -3.90 -20.45 25.95
CA GLN A 265 -4.59 -21.47 26.75
C GLN A 265 -5.83 -20.89 27.43
N ASN A 266 -5.73 -19.71 28.05
CA ASN A 266 -6.86 -19.02 28.68
C ASN A 266 -7.96 -18.68 27.66
N ARG A 267 -7.58 -18.27 26.45
CA ARG A 267 -8.55 -18.05 25.35
C ARG A 267 -9.27 -19.34 24.98
N THR A 268 -8.56 -20.46 24.98
CA THR A 268 -9.14 -21.79 24.69
C THR A 268 -10.09 -22.22 25.81
N ILE A 269 -9.68 -22.08 27.07
CA ILE A 269 -10.52 -22.36 28.25
C ILE A 269 -11.80 -21.52 28.21
N LYS A 270 -11.71 -20.23 27.89
CA LYS A 270 -12.88 -19.34 27.78
C LYS A 270 -13.87 -19.86 26.74
N LYS A 271 -13.39 -20.22 25.53
CA LYS A 271 -14.23 -20.80 24.47
C LYS A 271 -14.88 -22.12 24.89
N LEU A 272 -14.15 -22.97 25.61
CA LEU A 272 -14.68 -24.23 26.12
C LEU A 272 -15.77 -24.00 27.17
N LYS A 273 -15.55 -23.05 28.10
CA LYS A 273 -16.57 -22.65 29.09
C LYS A 273 -17.83 -22.13 28.42
N GLU A 274 -17.70 -21.26 27.42
CA GLU A 274 -18.84 -20.74 26.65
C GLU A 274 -19.64 -21.86 25.96
N LYS A 275 -18.96 -22.86 25.38
CA LYS A 275 -19.60 -24.04 24.78
C LYS A 275 -20.34 -24.90 25.81
N VAL A 276 -19.71 -25.18 26.96
CA VAL A 276 -20.34 -25.97 28.04
C VAL A 276 -21.60 -25.28 28.56
N THR A 277 -21.58 -23.96 28.74
CA THR A 277 -22.75 -23.19 29.16
C THR A 277 -23.87 -23.25 28.12
N SER A 278 -23.55 -23.20 26.83
CA SER A 278 -24.53 -23.34 25.75
C SER A 278 -25.22 -24.71 25.78
N ILE A 279 -24.45 -25.79 25.90
CA ILE A 279 -24.97 -27.17 25.95
C ILE A 279 -25.85 -27.40 27.19
N ASN A 280 -25.45 -26.87 28.35
CA ASN A 280 -26.23 -26.99 29.58
C ASN A 280 -27.55 -26.20 29.55
N ASN A 281 -27.64 -25.14 28.74
CA ASN A 281 -28.88 -24.38 28.55
C ASN A 281 -29.83 -25.08 27.57
N GLU A 282 -29.30 -25.80 26.57
CA GLU A 282 -30.11 -26.61 25.65
C GLU A 282 -30.69 -27.87 26.34
N GLY A 283 -29.93 -28.51 27.24
CA GLY A 283 -30.38 -29.70 27.98
C GLY A 283 -31.42 -29.45 29.09
N LYS A 284 -31.74 -28.20 29.42
CA LYS A 284 -32.77 -27.83 30.41
C LYS A 284 -34.15 -27.52 29.80
N CYS A 285 -34.26 -27.53 28.47
CA CYS A 285 -35.51 -27.31 27.74
C CYS A 285 -36.20 -28.62 27.30
N HIS A 286 -35.89 -29.74 27.94
CA HIS A 286 -36.60 -31.02 27.80
C HIS A 286 -37.17 -31.46 29.15
#